data_AF-A0A3A1WVK3-F1
#
_entry.id   AF-A0A3A1WVK3-F1
#
_cell.length_a   1.000
_cell.length_b   1.000
_cell.length_c   1.000
_cell.angle_alpha   90.00
_cell.angle_beta   90.00
_cell.angle_gamma   90.00
#
_symmetry.space_group_name_H-M   'P 1'
#
loop_
_entity.id
_entity.type
_entity.pdbx_description
1 polymer ?
#
loop_
_entity_poly.entity_id
_entity_poly.type
_entity_poly.pdbx_seq_one_letter_code
_entity_poly.pdbx_strand_id
1 'polypeptide(L)'
;TQEIVNQALKNALPEKIWNNISQQNADDRQCSVSTAEEVKGLEYDAVIVLQPSKIEQEAASRLAAAANLYVAMTRPTQRLHIIRTRNDANFE
;
A
#
# COMPACT_ATOMS: atom_id res chain seq x y z
N THR A 1 7.12 -2.46 -8.77
CA THR A 1 6.53 -2.87 -7.47
C THR A 1 5.18 -3.53 -7.64
N GLN A 2 4.22 -2.94 -8.36
CA GLN A 2 2.93 -3.60 -8.67
C GLN A 2 3.10 -5.00 -9.28
N GLU A 3 4.04 -5.18 -10.20
CA GLU A 3 4.29 -6.47 -10.84
C GLU A 3 4.69 -7.57 -9.84
N ILE A 4 5.44 -7.23 -8.80
CA ILE A 4 5.83 -8.18 -7.74
C ILE A 4 4.58 -8.62 -6.96
N VAL A 5 3.67 -7.69 -6.66
CA VAL A 5 2.40 -7.99 -6.01
C VAL A 5 1.53 -8.88 -6.91
N ASN A 6 1.43 -8.57 -8.20
CA ASN A 6 0.69 -9.39 -9.16
C ASN A 6 1.25 -10.82 -9.21
N GLN A 7 2.57 -10.98 -9.27
CA GLN A 7 3.21 -12.29 -9.27
C GLN A 7 2.96 -13.04 -7.95
N ALA A 8 3.01 -12.36 -6.81
CA ALA A 8 2.70 -12.95 -5.51
C ALA A 8 1.22 -13.39 -5.43
N LEU A 9 0.28 -12.57 -5.91
CA LEU A 9 -1.14 -12.90 -5.97
C LEU A 9 -1.41 -14.09 -6.88
N LYS A 10 -0.79 -14.12 -8.07
CA LYS A 10 -0.90 -15.25 -9.00
C LYS A 10 -0.43 -16.56 -8.38
N ASN A 11 0.62 -16.52 -7.55
CA ASN A 11 1.14 -17.71 -6.87
C ASN A 11 0.31 -18.10 -5.63
N ALA A 12 -0.34 -17.16 -4.97
CA ALA A 12 -1.07 -17.38 -3.72
C ALA A 12 -2.57 -17.71 -3.91
N LEU A 13 -3.15 -17.31 -5.05
CA LEU A 13 -4.58 -17.47 -5.32
C LEU A 13 -4.87 -18.66 -6.25
N PRO A 14 -6.03 -19.30 -6.12
CA PRO A 14 -6.52 -20.26 -7.11
C PRO A 14 -6.59 -19.64 -8.51
N GLU A 15 -6.24 -20.43 -9.53
CA GLU A 15 -6.17 -19.98 -10.94
C GLU A 15 -7.44 -19.25 -11.39
N LYS A 16 -8.62 -19.78 -11.05
CA LYS A 16 -9.91 -19.16 -11.37
C LYS A 16 -10.05 -17.75 -10.78
N ILE A 17 -9.60 -17.54 -9.54
CA ILE A 17 -9.68 -16.22 -8.88
C ILE A 17 -8.70 -15.26 -9.54
N TRP A 18 -7.46 -15.70 -9.77
CA TRP A 18 -6.45 -14.91 -10.47
C TRP A 18 -6.94 -14.44 -11.84
N ASN A 19 -7.46 -15.35 -12.66
CA ASN A 19 -7.94 -15.04 -14.00
C ASN A 19 -9.05 -13.97 -14.00
N ASN A 20 -9.89 -13.96 -12.96
CA ASN A 20 -10.93 -12.94 -12.81
C ASN A 20 -10.34 -11.58 -12.44
N ILE A 21 -9.49 -11.53 -11.40
CA ILE A 21 -8.96 -10.25 -10.89
C ILE A 21 -7.92 -9.63 -11.83
N SER A 22 -7.20 -10.44 -12.62
CA SER A 22 -6.18 -9.95 -13.55
C SER A 22 -6.76 -9.27 -14.80
N GLN A 23 -8.05 -9.52 -15.09
CA GLN A 23 -8.75 -8.93 -16.24
C GLN A 23 -9.50 -7.65 -15.89
N GLN A 24 -9.54 -7.27 -14.61
CA GLN A 24 -10.15 -6.03 -14.17
C GLN A 24 -9.39 -4.83 -14.73
N ASN A 25 -10.11 -3.74 -14.98
CA ASN A 25 -9.51 -2.46 -15.31
C ASN A 25 -8.77 -1.89 -14.07
N ALA A 26 -8.14 -0.72 -14.23
CA ALA A 26 -7.39 -0.11 -13.14
C ALA A 26 -8.26 0.31 -11.95
N ASP A 27 -9.50 0.73 -12.20
CA ASP A 27 -10.42 1.26 -11.17
C ASP A 27 -11.02 0.13 -10.31
N ASP A 28 -11.25 -1.05 -10.92
CA ASP A 28 -11.82 -2.23 -10.26
C ASP A 28 -10.75 -3.15 -9.64
N ARG A 29 -9.47 -2.79 -9.75
CA ARG A 29 -8.36 -3.63 -9.30
C ARG A 29 -8.44 -3.89 -7.80
N GLN A 30 -8.48 -5.17 -7.42
CA GLN A 30 -8.61 -5.56 -6.00
C GLN A 30 -7.39 -5.23 -5.12
N CYS A 31 -6.19 -5.13 -5.69
CA CYS A 31 -4.97 -4.86 -4.94
C CYS A 31 -3.99 -4.01 -5.74
N SER A 32 -3.63 -2.84 -5.21
CA SER A 32 -2.67 -1.92 -5.81
C SER A 32 -1.56 -1.53 -4.84
N VAL A 33 -0.40 -1.20 -5.41
CA VAL A 33 0.70 -0.53 -4.74
C VAL A 33 0.70 0.91 -5.20
N SER A 34 0.56 1.84 -4.26
CA SER A 34 0.40 3.26 -4.54
C SER A 34 1.17 4.10 -3.52
N THR A 35 1.54 5.31 -3.93
CA THR A 35 2.09 6.34 -3.06
C THR A 35 0.98 7.01 -2.25
N ALA A 36 1.35 7.76 -1.20
CA ALA A 36 0.40 8.53 -0.40
C ALA A 36 -0.34 9.60 -1.23
N GLU A 37 0.29 10.14 -2.26
CA GLU A 37 -0.32 11.15 -3.13
C GLU A 37 -1.40 10.54 -4.04
N GLU A 38 -1.12 9.38 -4.65
CA GLU A 38 -2.05 8.68 -5.55
C GLU A 38 -3.33 8.22 -4.84
N VAL A 39 -3.25 7.89 -3.55
CA VAL A 39 -4.40 7.42 -2.77
C VAL A 39 -5.17 8.55 -2.08
N LYS A 40 -4.73 9.80 -2.21
CA LYS A 40 -5.36 10.93 -1.51
C LYS A 40 -6.79 11.12 -2.02
N GLY A 41 -7.76 11.08 -1.10
CA GLY A 41 -9.18 11.19 -1.43
C GLY A 41 -9.84 9.87 -1.87
N LEU A 42 -9.06 8.78 -1.94
CA LEU A 42 -9.58 7.42 -2.10
C LEU A 42 -9.71 6.75 -0.73
N GLU A 43 -10.56 5.73 -0.68
CA GLU A 43 -10.77 4.89 0.51
C GLU A 43 -10.69 3.43 0.11
N TYR A 44 -10.16 2.61 1.01
CA TYR A 44 -9.96 1.18 0.79
C TYR A 44 -10.48 0.41 1.99
N ASP A 45 -10.99 -0.80 1.79
CA ASP A 45 -11.39 -1.64 2.92
C ASP A 45 -10.19 -1.98 3.83
N ALA A 46 -9.03 -2.24 3.21
CA ALA A 46 -7.80 -2.54 3.91
C ALA A 46 -6.60 -1.81 3.30
N VAL A 47 -5.70 -1.32 4.14
CA VAL A 47 -4.44 -0.71 3.74
C VAL A 47 -3.28 -1.37 4.46
N ILE A 48 -2.23 -1.69 3.71
CA ILE A 48 -0.94 -2.15 4.23
C ILE A 48 0.07 -1.03 4.04
N VAL A 49 0.47 -0.37 5.13
CA VAL A 49 1.57 0.59 5.12
C VAL A 49 2.87 -0.18 5.29
N LEU A 50 3.60 -0.32 4.20
CA LEU A 50 4.90 -1.00 4.17
C LEU A 50 6.02 0.01 4.42
N GLN A 51 6.88 -0.33 5.38
CA GLN A 51 8.05 0.44 5.75
C GLN A 51 7.80 1.96 5.94
N PRO A 52 7.03 2.37 6.97
CA PRO A 52 6.73 3.77 7.24
C PRO A 52 7.97 4.69 7.25
N SER A 53 9.10 4.23 7.78
CA SER A 53 10.33 5.05 7.85
C SER A 53 10.84 5.44 6.46
N LYS A 54 10.64 4.57 5.47
CA LYS A 54 11.02 4.87 4.08
C LYS A 54 10.15 5.96 3.47
N ILE A 55 8.85 5.98 3.78
CA ILE A 55 7.93 7.04 3.36
C ILE A 55 8.36 8.39 3.95
N GLU A 56 8.85 8.41 5.19
CA GLU A 56 9.38 9.62 5.80
C GLU A 56 10.67 10.10 5.14
N GLN A 57 11.61 9.18 4.90
CA GLN A 57 12.93 9.48 4.32
C GLN A 57 12.85 9.97 2.87
N GLU A 58 11.87 9.49 2.10
CA GLU A 58 11.66 9.87 0.71
C GLU A 58 10.89 11.20 0.55
N ALA A 59 10.33 11.74 1.62
CA ALA A 59 9.57 12.98 1.57
C ALA A 59 10.48 14.22 1.50
N ALA A 60 10.04 15.24 0.75
CA ALA A 60 10.79 16.48 0.57
C ALA A 60 11.00 17.32 1.85
N SER A 61 10.23 17.06 2.91
CA SER A 61 10.35 17.71 4.21
C SER A 61 9.71 16.86 5.31
N ARG A 62 10.03 17.17 6.57
CA ARG A 62 9.38 16.52 7.73
C ARG A 62 7.86 16.72 7.76
N LEU A 63 7.37 17.88 7.30
CA LEU A 63 5.93 18.13 7.22
C LEU A 63 5.28 17.26 6.13
N ALA A 64 5.93 17.13 4.98
CA ALA A 64 5.48 16.24 3.90
C ALA A 64 5.52 14.77 4.34
N ALA A 65 6.54 14.36 5.09
CA ALA A 65 6.64 13.02 5.68
C ALA A 65 5.42 12.70 6.56
N ALA A 66 5.13 13.58 7.52
CA ALA A 66 3.99 13.44 8.41
C ALA A 66 2.66 13.43 7.64
N ALA A 67 2.51 14.28 6.63
CA ALA A 67 1.32 14.32 5.79
C ALA A 67 1.14 13.02 4.97
N ASN A 68 2.21 12.49 4.37
CA ASN A 68 2.16 11.26 3.59
C ASN A 68 1.76 10.06 4.46
N LEU A 69 2.36 9.94 5.65
CA LEU A 69 1.99 8.91 6.61
C LEU A 69 0.55 9.06 7.09
N TYR A 70 0.12 10.29 7.41
CA TYR A 70 -1.25 10.56 7.80
C TYR A 70 -2.24 10.15 6.70
N VAL A 71 -1.98 10.53 5.44
CA VAL A 71 -2.83 10.16 4.31
C VAL A 71 -2.90 8.64 4.22
N ALA A 72 -1.76 7.93 4.16
CA ALA A 72 -1.71 6.48 4.03
C ALA A 72 -2.45 5.75 5.17
N MET A 73 -2.24 6.17 6.42
CA MET A 73 -2.85 5.54 7.59
C MET A 73 -4.35 5.82 7.75
N THR A 74 -4.90 6.81 7.02
CA THR A 74 -6.32 7.21 7.11
C THR A 74 -7.14 6.86 5.87
N ARG A 75 -6.56 6.17 4.87
CA ARG A 75 -7.34 5.60 3.76
C ARG A 75 -8.13 4.31 4.10
N PRO A 76 -7.78 3.49 5.11
CA PRO A 76 -8.56 2.28 5.38
C PRO A 76 -9.87 2.58 6.10
N THR A 77 -10.96 1.94 5.67
CA THR A 77 -12.28 2.03 6.31
C THR A 77 -12.54 0.87 7.28
N GLN A 78 -11.85 -0.28 7.11
CA GLN A 78 -12.04 -1.45 7.97
C GLN A 78 -10.75 -1.94 8.64
N ARG A 79 -9.61 -1.99 7.95
CA ARG A 79 -8.36 -2.58 8.47
C ARG A 79 -7.12 -1.80 8.07
N LEU A 80 -6.30 -1.43 9.07
CA LEU A 80 -4.95 -0.91 8.86
C LEU A 80 -3.93 -1.94 9.31
N HIS A 81 -3.02 -2.32 8.42
CA HIS A 81 -1.84 -3.12 8.75
C HIS A 81 -0.58 -2.30 8.51
N ILE A 82 0.35 -2.34 9.45
CA ILE A 82 1.65 -1.68 9.32
C ILE A 82 2.73 -2.77 9.36
N ILE A 83 3.47 -2.90 8.27
CA ILE A 83 4.57 -3.86 8.15
C ILE A 83 5.88 -3.08 8.22
N ARG A 84 6.66 -3.36 9.27
CA ARG A 84 7.97 -2.76 9.52
C ARG A 84 9.06 -3.79 9.29
N THR A 85 10.16 -3.36 8.69
CA THR A 85 11.41 -4.13 8.76
C THR A 85 12.09 -3.90 10.10
N ARG A 86 13.12 -4.69 10.42
CA ARG A 86 13.95 -4.45 11.61
C ARG A 86 14.60 -3.05 11.57
N ASN A 87 14.92 -2.55 10.38
CA ASN A 87 15.48 -1.21 10.19
C ASN A 87 14.43 -0.10 10.35
N ASP A 88 13.14 -0.40 10.21
CA ASP A 88 12.03 0.51 10.54
C ASP A 88 11.65 0.51 12.03
N ALA A 89 12.01 -0.57 12.75
CA ALA A 89 11.64 -0.73 14.15
C ALA A 89 12.55 0.06 15.10
N ASN A 90 13.79 0.28 14.69
CA ASN A 90 14.79 1.01 15.46
C ASN A 90 14.79 2.48 15.04
N PHE A 91 13.85 3.25 15.59
CA PHE A 91 13.98 4.69 15.68
C PHE A 91 14.79 5.00 16.95
N GLU A 92 16.08 5.31 16.79
CA GLU A 92 16.76 6.29 17.66
C GLU A 92 16.78 7.63 16.92
#